data_AF-A0A0M3JP66-F1
#
_entry.id   AF-A0A0M3JP66-F1
#
_cell.length_a   1.000
_cell.length_b   1.000
_cell.length_c   1.000
_cell.angle_alpha   90.00
_cell.angle_beta   90.00
_cell.angle_gamma   90.00
#
_symmetry.space_group_name_H-M   'P 1'
#
loop_
_entity.id
_entity.type
_entity.pdbx_description
1 polymer ?
#
loop_
_entity_poly.entity_id
_entity_poly.type
_entity_poly.pdbx_seq_one_letter_code
_entity_poly.pdbx_strand_id
1 'polypeptide(L)' 'MGVKWVLDVSDLNVHWCKPYLTEAPFIIVIMKQIYAIGSDGERRPPYYNEVSVAIATGLLIAAIHV' A
#
# COMPACT_ATOMS: atom_id res chain seq x y z
N MET A 1 -4.82 18.25 -1.65
CA MET A 1 -5.28 17.85 -3.00
C MET A 1 -5.80 19.09 -3.71
N GLY A 2 -5.57 19.23 -5.01
CA GLY A 2 -6.09 20.38 -5.78
C GLY A 2 -7.56 20.19 -6.17
N VAL A 3 -8.26 21.28 -6.49
CA VAL A 3 -9.69 21.27 -6.89
C VAL A 3 -9.96 20.26 -8.01
N LYS A 4 -9.08 20.21 -9.01
CA LYS A 4 -9.16 19.24 -10.12
C LYS A 4 -9.21 17.79 -9.62
N TRP A 5 -8.28 17.41 -8.74
CA TRP A 5 -8.22 16.04 -8.19
C TRP A 5 -9.47 15.69 -7.39
N VAL A 6 -10.02 16.65 -6.63
CA VAL A 6 -11.24 16.43 -5.83
C VAL A 6 -12.46 16.20 -6.74
N LEU A 7 -12.56 16.94 -7.84
CA LEU A 7 -13.61 16.74 -8.84
C LEU A 7 -13.44 15.39 -9.56
N ASP A 8 -12.21 14.98 -9.88
CA ASP A 8 -11.95 13.72 -10.58
C ASP A 8 -12.36 12.46 -9.77
N VAL A 9 -12.45 12.56 -8.43
CA VAL A 9 -12.82 11.43 -7.55
C VAL A 9 -14.23 11.56 -6.94
N SER A 10 -15.03 12.54 -7.36
CA SER A 10 -16.34 12.82 -6.75
C SER A 10 -17.31 11.64 -6.83
N ASP A 11 -17.24 10.87 -7.93
CA ASP A 11 -18.15 9.75 -8.21
C ASP A 11 -17.93 8.57 -7.26
N LEU A 12 -16.77 8.49 -6.62
CA LEU A 12 -16.43 7.43 -5.67
C LEU A 12 -17.01 7.67 -4.26
N ASN A 13 -17.78 8.76 -4.06
CA ASN A 13 -18.39 9.17 -2.79
C ASN A 13 -17.41 9.12 -1.59
N VAL A 14 -16.14 9.42 -1.86
CA VAL A 14 -15.06 9.29 -0.87
C VAL A 14 -14.96 10.55 -0.03
N HIS A 15 -14.97 10.36 1.27
CA HIS A 15 -14.87 11.41 2.26
C HIS A 15 -13.71 11.11 3.22
N TRP A 16 -13.34 12.10 4.04
CA TRP A 16 -12.21 12.00 4.96
C TRP A 16 -12.44 10.98 6.09
N CYS A 17 -13.70 10.73 6.47
CA CYS A 17 -14.05 9.78 7.52
C CYS A 17 -13.98 8.34 7.00
N LYS A 18 -13.22 7.47 7.67
CA LYS A 18 -12.90 6.09 7.25
C LYS A 18 -13.29 5.07 8.34
N PRO A 19 -14.59 4.76 8.52
CA PRO A 19 -15.08 3.89 9.61
C PRO A 19 -14.46 2.48 9.55
N TYR A 20 -14.15 1.99 8.35
CA TYR A 20 -13.49 0.70 8.12
C TYR A 20 -12.11 0.57 8.76
N LEU A 21 -11.46 1.66 9.20
CA LEU A 21 -10.21 1.58 9.98
C LEU A 21 -10.44 1.20 11.45
N THR A 22 -11.68 1.17 11.93
CA THR A 22 -12.01 0.78 13.31
C THR A 22 -12.96 -0.42 13.33
N GLU A 23 -13.86 -0.52 12.37
CA GLU A 23 -14.85 -1.61 12.29
C GLU A 23 -14.29 -2.91 11.73
N ALA A 24 -13.27 -2.85 10.86
CA ALA A 24 -12.69 -4.05 10.27
C ALA A 24 -11.94 -4.87 11.33
N PRO A 25 -12.06 -6.22 11.32
CA PRO A 25 -11.40 -7.07 12.30
C PRO A 25 -9.87 -7.08 12.14
N PHE A 26 -9.37 -6.79 10.94
CA PHE A 26 -7.95 -6.77 10.62
C PHE A 26 -7.62 -5.60 9.69
N ILE A 27 -6.44 -5.03 9.89
CA ILE A 27 -5.84 -4.02 9.01
C ILE A 27 -4.47 -4.52 8.60
N ILE A 28 -4.28 -4.70 7.29
CA ILE A 28 -2.99 -5.13 6.73
C ILE A 28 -2.28 -3.89 6.19
N VAL A 29 -1.14 -3.54 6.79
CA VAL A 29 -0.29 -2.43 6.33
C VAL A 29 0.91 -3.00 5.58
N ILE A 30 0.94 -2.77 4.26
CA ILE A 30 2.01 -3.26 3.40
C ILE A 30 3.12 -2.21 3.34
N MET A 31 4.30 -2.59 3.82
CA MET A 31 5.47 -1.71 3.86
C MET A 31 6.51 -2.18 2.84
N LYS A 32 7.06 -1.25 2.06
CA LYS A 32 8.19 -1.55 1.18
C LYS A 32 9.52 -1.36 1.91
N GLN A 33 10.41 -2.33 1.75
CA GLN A 33 11.78 -2.19 2.22
C GLN A 33 12.59 -1.35 1.22
N ILE A 34 13.14 -0.23 1.68
CA ILE A 34 13.93 0.69 0.84
C ILE A 34 15.41 0.29 0.84
N TYR A 35 15.88 -0.34 1.91
CA TYR A 35 17.20 -0.92 2.01
C TYR A 35 17.18 -2.14 2.94
N ALA A 36 18.02 -3.12 2.62
CA ALA A 36 18.36 -4.22 3.49
C ALA A 36 19.73 -3.97 4.13
N ILE A 37 19.92 -4.47 5.35
CA ILE A 37 21.22 -4.47 6.01
C ILE A 37 21.84 -5.83 5.75
N GLY A 38 22.98 -5.85 5.06
CA GLY A 38 23.74 -7.07 4.81
C GLY A 38 24.37 -7.64 6.08
N SER A 39 24.87 -8.87 6.01
CA SER A 39 25.59 -9.52 7.11
C SER A 39 26.87 -8.79 7.53
N ASP A 40 27.38 -7.94 6.64
CA ASP A 40 28.52 -7.03 6.80
C ASP A 40 28.13 -5.66 7.37
N GLY A 41 26.85 -5.41 7.63
CA GLY A 41 26.34 -4.12 8.12
C GLY A 41 26.10 -3.08 7.01
N GLU A 42 26.46 -3.39 5.76
CA GLU A 42 26.28 -2.51 4.61
C GLU A 42 24.81 -2.40 4.21
N ARG A 43 24.37 -1.18 3.85
CA ARG A 43 23.00 -0.96 3.36
C ARG A 43 22.93 -1.21 1.87
N ARG A 44 22.11 -2.17 1.44
CA ARG A 44 21.88 -2.49 0.03
C ARG A 44 20.43 -2.24 -0.34
N PRO A 45 20.13 -1.35 -1.30
CA PRO A 45 18.76 -1.16 -1.77
C PRO A 45 18.31 -2.36 -2.63
N PRO A 46 17.11 -2.92 -2.39
CA PRO A 46 16.54 -3.91 -3.31
C PRO A 46 16.15 -3.23 -4.63
N TYR A 47 16.44 -3.90 -5.76
CA TYR A 47 16.06 -3.43 -7.08
C TYR A 47 14.53 -3.50 -7.27
N TYR A 48 13.94 -2.45 -7.84
CA TYR A 48 12.52 -2.36 -8.16
C TYR A 48 11.59 -2.68 -6.98
N ASN A 49 11.99 -2.28 -5.77
CA ASN A 49 11.27 -2.59 -4.54
C ASN A 49 9.78 -2.22 -4.58
N GLU A 50 9.42 -1.13 -5.25
CA GLU A 50 8.02 -0.71 -5.41
C GLU A 50 7.21 -1.65 -6.33
N VAL A 51 7.77 -2.06 -7.46
CA VAL A 51 7.12 -3.00 -8.39
C VAL A 51 6.97 -4.37 -7.73
N SER A 52 8.01 -4.85 -7.06
CA SER A 52 7.99 -6.12 -6.33
C SER A 52 6.90 -6.15 -5.25
N VAL A 53 6.78 -5.07 -4.47
CA VAL A 53 5.74 -4.97 -3.43
C VAL A 53 4.34 -4.84 -4.04
N ALA A 54 4.18 -4.15 -5.16
CA ALA A 54 2.91 -4.08 -5.89
C ALA A 54 2.46 -5.46 -6.39
N ILE A 55 3.38 -6.28 -6.93
CA ILE A 55 3.09 -7.66 -7.34
C ILE A 55 2.65 -8.50 -6.13
N ALA A 56 3.38 -8.43 -5.02
CA ALA A 56 3.01 -9.14 -3.79
C ALA A 56 1.63 -8.69 -3.27
N THR A 57 1.31 -7.41 -3.39
CA THR A 57 -0.02 -6.85 -3.03
C THR A 57 -1.11 -7.40 -3.94
N GLY A 58 -0.87 -7.52 -5.24
CA GLY A 58 -1.82 -8.12 -6.18
C GLY A 58 -2.12 -9.58 -5.83
N LEU A 59 -1.10 -10.36 -5.49
CA LEU A 59 -1.26 -11.75 -5.02
C LEU A 59 -2.03 -11.82 -3.69
N LEU A 60 -1.77 -10.90 -2.76
CA LEU A 60 -2.50 -10.81 -1.49
C LEU A 60 -4.00 -10.56 -1.74
N ILE A 61 -4.34 -9.62 -2.62
CA ILE A 61 -5.74 -9.32 -2.98
C ILE A 61 -6.40 -10.56 -3.60
N ALA A 62 -5.71 -11.25 -4.51
CA ALA A 62 -6.22 -12.47 -5.13
C ALA A 62 -6.46 -13.57 -4.08
N ALA A 63 -5.56 -13.72 -3.10
CA ALA A 63 -5.70 -14.70 -2.03
C ALA A 63 -6.83 -14.40 -1.04
N ILE A 64 -7.18 -13.12 -0.84
CA ILE A 64 -8.31 -12.71 0.01
C ILE A 64 -9.66 -12.88 -0.72
N HIS A 65 -9.66 -12.77 -2.05
CA HIS A 65 -10.88 -12.83 -2.86
C HIS A 65 -11.42 -14.27 -3.04
N VAL A 66 -10.52 -15.26 -3.06
CA VAL A 66 -10.85 -16.69 -3.16
C VAL A 66 -11.36 -17.22 -1.83
#